data_AF-A0A060HVN1-F1
#
_entry.id   AF-A0A060HVN1-F1
#
_cell.length_a   1.000
_cell.length_b   1.000
_cell.length_c   1.000
_cell.angle_alpha   90.00
_cell.angle_beta   90.00
_cell.angle_gamma   90.00
#
_symmetry.space_group_name_H-M   'P 1'
#
loop_
_entity.id
_entity.type
_entity.pdbx_description
1 polymer ?
#
loop_
_entity_poly.entity_id
_entity_poly.type
_entity_poly.pdbx_seq_one_letter_code
_entity_poly.pdbx_strand_id
1 'polypeptide(L)' 'MAKKKKQQQQELKLEGSATVSLAGKSISIADDENGVPVLTVTNEYGNSASYRIEAHSFDGLWSQLWQFVKDSQH' A
#
# COMPACT_ATOMS: atom_id res chain seq x y z
N MET A 1 -15.11 42.39 10.44
CA MET A 1 -15.41 41.29 9.50
C MET A 1 -14.25 40.30 9.53
N ALA A 2 -14.38 39.18 10.25
CA ALA A 2 -13.31 38.22 10.46
C ALA A 2 -13.26 37.19 9.32
N LYS A 3 -12.13 37.12 8.60
CA LYS A 3 -11.89 36.14 7.53
C LYS A 3 -11.61 34.77 8.16
N LYS A 4 -12.57 33.86 8.12
CA LYS A 4 -12.35 32.44 8.45
C LYS A 4 -11.45 31.81 7.36
N LYS A 5 -10.18 31.56 7.69
CA LYS A 5 -9.30 30.69 6.91
C LYS A 5 -9.88 29.27 6.98
N LYS A 6 -10.48 28.79 5.89
CA LYS A 6 -10.71 27.36 5.68
C LYS A 6 -9.33 26.72 5.57
N GLN A 7 -8.87 26.07 6.64
CA GLN A 7 -7.81 25.08 6.54
C GLN A 7 -8.38 23.91 5.75
N GLN A 8 -8.08 23.89 4.45
CA GLN A 8 -8.29 22.73 3.62
C GLN A 8 -7.24 21.71 4.09
N GLN A 9 -7.69 20.68 4.81
CA GLN A 9 -6.87 19.50 5.05
C GLN A 9 -6.43 19.01 3.68
N GLN A 10 -5.14 19.16 3.40
CA GLN A 10 -4.54 18.64 2.20
C GLN A 10 -4.49 17.13 2.41
N GLU A 11 -5.43 16.41 1.78
CA GLU A 11 -5.23 14.97 1.56
C GLU A 11 -3.88 14.84 0.87
N LEU A 12 -2.93 14.20 1.55
CA LEU A 12 -1.68 13.76 0.94
C LEU A 12 -2.05 12.69 -0.08
N LYS A 13 -2.42 13.12 -1.29
CA LYS A 13 -2.43 12.25 -2.44
C LYS A 13 -0.99 11.81 -2.67
N LEU A 14 -0.77 10.50 -2.63
CA LEU A 14 0.50 9.91 -3.04
C LEU A 14 0.54 10.03 -4.57
N GLU A 15 0.99 11.18 -5.09
CA GLU A 15 1.17 11.36 -6.54
C GLU A 15 2.40 10.54 -6.98
N GLY A 16 2.18 9.25 -7.25
CA GLY A 16 3.20 8.35 -7.77
C GLY A 16 3.09 6.92 -7.24
N SER A 17 3.51 5.97 -8.06
CA SER A 17 3.77 4.60 -7.62
C SER A 17 5.20 4.47 -7.08
N ALA A 18 5.36 3.79 -5.96
CA ALA A 18 6.66 3.47 -5.38
C ALA A 18 6.90 1.98 -5.49
N THR A 19 8.00 1.55 -6.12
CA THR A 19 8.35 0.14 -6.27
C THR A 19 9.79 -0.10 -5.84
N VAL A 20 10.00 -1.13 -5.02
CA VAL A 20 11.32 -1.64 -4.62
C VAL A 20 11.38 -3.11 -5.01
N SER A 21 12.48 -3.52 -5.64
CA SER A 21 12.71 -4.91 -6.05
C SER A 21 14.05 -5.41 -5.55
N LEU A 22 14.09 -6.65 -5.06
CA LEU A 22 15.29 -7.32 -4.58
C LEU A 22 15.21 -8.81 -4.90
N ALA A 23 16.25 -9.34 -5.57
CA ALA A 23 16.39 -10.77 -5.86
C ALA A 23 15.13 -11.42 -6.48
N GLY A 24 14.53 -10.76 -7.48
CA GLY A 24 13.31 -11.24 -8.16
C GLY A 24 12.01 -11.00 -7.40
N LYS A 25 12.06 -10.51 -6.16
CA LYS A 25 10.89 -10.11 -5.37
C LYS A 25 10.64 -8.62 -5.55
N SER A 26 9.39 -8.17 -5.45
CA SER A 26 9.06 -6.75 -5.50
C SER A 26 7.96 -6.37 -4.51
N ILE A 27 8.03 -5.12 -4.04
CA ILE A 27 7.00 -4.46 -3.25
C ILE A 27 6.66 -3.16 -3.96
N SER A 28 5.38 -2.95 -4.25
CA SER A 28 4.90 -1.72 -4.89
C SER A 28 3.71 -1.12 -4.16
N ILE A 29 3.66 0.20 -4.04
CA ILE A 29 2.51 0.95 -3.53
C ILE A 29 2.01 1.84 -4.66
N ALA A 30 0.73 1.71 -5.00
CA ALA A 30 0.05 2.55 -5.98
C ALA A 30 -1.44 2.69 -5.63
N ASP A 31 -2.07 3.77 -6.05
CA ASP A 31 -3.51 3.93 -5.88
C ASP A 31 -4.30 3.02 -6.83
N ASP A 32 -5.41 2.46 -6.35
CA ASP A 32 -6.40 1.79 -7.19
C ASP A 32 -7.23 2.80 -8.01
N GLU A 33 -8.17 2.29 -8.82
CA GLU A 33 -9.06 3.13 -9.64
C GLU A 33 -9.92 4.13 -8.84
N ASN A 34 -10.05 3.93 -7.52
CA ASN A 34 -10.79 4.77 -6.60
C ASN A 34 -9.87 5.73 -5.81
N GLY A 35 -8.57 5.74 -6.07
CA GLY A 35 -7.61 6.54 -5.32
C GLY A 35 -7.24 5.94 -3.95
N VAL A 36 -7.49 4.65 -3.73
CA VAL A 36 -7.12 3.97 -2.48
C VAL A 36 -5.72 3.39 -2.62
N PRO A 37 -4.79 3.68 -1.69
CA PRO A 37 -3.44 3.13 -1.77
C PRO A 37 -3.45 1.61 -1.56
N VAL A 38 -2.82 0.89 -2.49
CA VAL A 38 -2.69 -0.56 -2.50
C VAL A 38 -1.22 -0.95 -2.47
N LEU A 39 -0.85 -1.79 -1.51
CA LEU A 39 0.43 -2.48 -1.45
C LEU A 39 0.34 -3.81 -2.21
N THR A 40 1.18 -4.01 -3.21
CA THR A 40 1.35 -5.31 -3.88
C THR A 40 2.72 -5.87 -3.57
N VAL A 41 2.77 -7.12 -3.14
CA VAL A 41 4.00 -7.87 -2.88
C VAL A 41 4.06 -9.04 -3.85
N THR A 42 5.17 -9.16 -4.58
CA THR A 42 5.42 -10.23 -5.55
C THR A 42 6.66 -11.01 -5.14
N ASN A 43 6.58 -12.33 -5.11
CA ASN A 43 7.72 -13.19 -4.83
C ASN A 43 8.55 -13.50 -6.11
N GLU A 44 9.66 -14.21 -5.95
CA GLU A 44 10.57 -14.52 -7.08
C GLU A 44 9.98 -15.47 -8.14
N TYR A 45 8.85 -16.10 -7.82
CA TYR A 45 8.12 -17.01 -8.71
C TYR A 45 6.99 -16.28 -9.45
N GLY A 46 6.80 -14.98 -9.21
CA GLY A 46 5.73 -14.17 -9.81
C GLY A 46 4.40 -14.22 -9.05
N ASN A 47 4.29 -14.96 -7.95
CA ASN A 47 3.08 -14.96 -7.13
C ASN A 47 2.95 -13.63 -6.43
N SER A 48 1.76 -13.03 -6.50
CA SER A 48 1.51 -11.69 -5.97
C SER A 48 0.32 -11.67 -5.03
N ALA A 49 0.41 -10.84 -4.00
CA ALA A 49 -0.70 -10.50 -3.11
C ALA A 49 -0.85 -8.98 -3.02
N SER A 50 -2.09 -8.50 -2.99
CA SER A 50 -2.41 -7.07 -2.93
C SER A 50 -3.24 -6.75 -1.70
N TYR A 51 -2.92 -5.64 -1.04
CA TYR A 51 -3.50 -5.23 0.23
C TYR A 51 -3.85 -3.76 0.21
N ARG A 52 -5.07 -3.42 0.62
CA ARG A 52 -5.48 -2.01 0.80
C ARG A 52 -4.86 -1.44 2.06
N ILE A 53 -4.29 -0.25 1.95
CA ILE A 53 -3.71 0.48 3.07
C ILE A 53 -4.79 1.41 3.62
N GLU A 54 -5.40 1.04 4.75
CA GLU A 54 -6.35 1.89 5.46
C GLU A 54 -5.67 2.46 6.71
N ALA A 55 -5.94 3.74 7.02
CA ALA A 55 -5.27 4.50 8.09
C ALA A 55 -5.44 3.91 9.52
N HIS A 56 -6.29 2.89 9.68
CA HIS A 56 -6.58 2.25 10.97
C HIS A 56 -6.43 0.72 10.96
N SER A 57 -5.85 0.15 9.89
CA SER A 57 -5.88 -1.30 9.65
C SER A 57 -4.47 -1.91 9.57
N PHE A 58 -3.46 -1.27 10.19
CA PHE A 58 -2.07 -1.72 10.10
C PHE A 58 -1.85 -3.14 10.67
N ASP A 59 -2.51 -3.50 11.78
CA ASP A 59 -2.46 -4.87 12.33
C ASP A 59 -3.03 -5.92 11.37
N GLY A 60 -4.09 -5.57 10.63
CA GLY A 60 -4.68 -6.42 9.61
C GLY A 60 -3.73 -6.62 8.43
N LEU A 61 -3.17 -5.52 7.94
CA LEU A 61 -2.16 -5.52 6.87
C LEU A 61 -0.94 -6.37 7.26
N TRP A 62 -0.43 -6.21 8.48
CA TRP A 62 0.69 -6.99 9.01
C TRP A 62 0.39 -8.49 9.02
N SER A 63 -0.77 -8.88 9.53
CA SER A 63 -1.19 -10.29 9.59
C SER A 63 -1.29 -10.93 8.21
N GLN A 64 -1.83 -10.18 7.24
CA GLN A 64 -1.97 -10.63 5.86
C GLN A 64 -0.62 -10.78 5.14
N LEU A 65 0.30 -9.82 5.34
CA LEU A 65 1.67 -9.90 4.83
C LEU A 65 2.40 -11.12 5.40
N TRP A 66 2.28 -11.35 6.70
CA TRP A 66 2.90 -12.52 7.33
C TRP A 66 2.35 -13.84 6.80
N GLN A 67 1.06 -13.90 6.50
CA GLN A 67 0.46 -15.07 5.88
C GLN A 67 1.05 -15.33 4.49
N PHE A 68 1.15 -14.31 3.64
CA PHE A 68 1.78 -14.44 2.31
C PHE A 68 3.22 -14.91 2.38
N VAL A 69 4.00 -14.41 3.35
CA VAL A 69 5.38 -14.85 3.56
C VAL A 69 5.42 -16.35 3.85
N LYS A 70 4.54 -16.86 4.73
CA LYS A 70 4.47 -18.30 5.03
C LYS A 70 4.08 -19.13 3.80
N ASP A 71 3.08 -18.66 3.05
CA ASP A 71 2.57 -19.38 1.87
C ASP A 71 3.58 -19.37 0.72
N SER A 72 4.49 -18.39 0.68
CA SER A 72 5.54 -18.28 -0.35
C SER A 72 6.78 -19.13 -0.08
N GLN A 73 6.87 -19.86 1.03
CA GLN A 73 8.01 -20.74 1.35
C GLN A 73 7.85 -22.18 0.83
N HIS A 74 6.74 -22.48 0.16
CA HIS A 74 6.38 -23.81 -0.35
C HIS A 74 6.20 -23.79 -1.86
#